data_AF-B9RVL7-F1
#
_entry.id   AF-B9RVL7-F1
#
_cell.length_a   1.000
_cell.length_b   1.000
_cell.length_c   1.000
_cell.angle_alpha   90.00
_cell.angle_beta   90.00
_cell.angle_gamma   90.00
#
_symmetry.space_group_name_H-M   'P 1'
#
loop_
_entity.id
_entity.type
_entity.pdbx_description
1 polymer ?
#
loop_
_entity_poly.entity_id
_entity_poly.type
_entity_poly.pdbx_seq_one_letter_code
_entity_poly.pdbx_strand_id
1 'polypeptide(L)'
;MSTLTSLSLFTSFVLIVLLLLPVALSSSRVQPIEALLSRLDSKRSSPSVQESAAKGVLQRLLPTHVHSFEFEIVPKDVCGGHSCFLINNSNQLSQDGPEIFIKGTSAVELTSGLHWYLKYWCGAHISWDKTGGIQKASIPNPGSLPPVKDEGIVIQRPVPWNYYQNVVTSSCKH
;
A
#
# COMPACT_ATOMS: atom_id res chain seq x y z
N MET A 1 9.70 -19.96 59.27
CA MET A 1 10.34 -19.22 58.15
C MET A 1 10.04 -19.82 56.79
N SER A 2 9.85 -21.15 56.65
CA SER A 2 9.56 -21.84 55.37
C SER A 2 8.16 -21.60 54.81
N THR A 3 7.16 -21.32 55.65
CA THR A 3 5.76 -21.13 55.23
C THR A 3 5.49 -19.74 54.63
N LEU A 4 6.15 -18.69 55.17
CA LEU A 4 6.05 -17.32 54.63
C LEU A 4 6.71 -17.17 53.26
N THR A 5 7.85 -17.84 53.04
CA THR A 5 8.54 -17.83 51.73
C THR A 5 7.75 -18.59 50.67
N SER A 6 7.11 -19.70 51.04
CA SER A 6 6.19 -20.45 50.18
C SER A 6 4.99 -19.61 49.73
N LEU A 7 4.37 -18.86 50.66
CA LEU A 7 3.23 -18.00 50.35
C LEU A 7 3.61 -16.84 49.42
N SER A 8 4.79 -16.23 49.65
CA SER A 8 5.36 -15.17 48.82
C SER A 8 5.65 -15.62 47.38
N LEU A 9 6.18 -16.82 47.20
CA LEU A 9 6.44 -17.40 45.87
C LEU A 9 5.13 -17.68 45.13
N PHE A 10 4.11 -18.18 45.85
CA PHE A 10 2.80 -18.47 45.28
C PHE A 10 2.09 -17.19 44.80
N THR A 11 2.12 -16.11 45.60
CA THR A 11 1.55 -14.81 45.21
C THR A 11 2.27 -14.21 44.01
N SER A 12 3.60 -14.33 43.94
CA SER A 12 4.38 -13.81 42.81
C SER A 12 4.11 -14.60 41.53
N PHE A 13 3.93 -15.92 41.62
CA PHE A 13 3.55 -16.76 40.49
C PHE A 13 2.15 -16.42 39.97
N VAL A 14 1.18 -16.24 40.87
CA VAL A 14 -0.19 -15.83 40.50
C VAL A 14 -0.19 -14.46 39.81
N LEU A 15 0.60 -13.50 40.29
CA LEU A 15 0.71 -12.17 39.69
C LEU A 15 1.33 -12.23 38.27
N ILE A 16 2.37 -13.05 38.07
CA ILE A 16 3.00 -13.27 36.76
C ILE A 16 2.00 -13.91 35.79
N VAL A 17 1.22 -14.90 36.24
CA VAL A 17 0.19 -15.54 35.42
C VAL A 17 -0.92 -14.53 35.05
N LEU A 18 -1.36 -13.70 36.00
CA LEU A 18 -2.35 -12.63 35.74
C LEU A 18 -1.84 -11.53 34.80
N LEU A 19 -0.54 -11.24 34.80
CA LEU A 19 0.09 -10.28 33.89
C LEU A 19 0.32 -10.87 32.48
N LEU A 20 0.56 -12.18 32.37
CA LEU A 20 0.83 -12.86 31.09
C LEU A 20 -0.44 -13.40 30.41
N LEU A 21 -1.51 -13.70 31.14
CA LEU A 21 -2.79 -14.17 30.58
C LEU A 21 -3.39 -13.23 29.53
N PRO A 22 -3.45 -11.90 29.75
CA PRO A 22 -4.00 -10.95 28.78
C PRO A 22 -3.21 -10.92 27.46
N VAL A 23 -1.88 -11.12 27.52
CA VAL A 23 -1.00 -11.16 26.35
C VAL A 23 -1.29 -12.39 25.49
N ALA A 24 -1.50 -13.55 26.12
CA ALA A 24 -1.83 -14.79 25.42
C ALA A 24 -3.24 -14.76 24.77
N LEU A 25 -4.23 -14.20 25.47
CA LEU A 25 -5.62 -14.11 24.97
C LEU A 25 -5.78 -13.12 23.80
N SER A 26 -4.94 -12.09 23.73
CA SER A 26 -4.97 -11.06 22.68
C SER A 26 -4.53 -11.57 21.29
N SER A 27 -3.71 -12.62 21.24
CA SER A 27 -3.21 -13.21 19.98
C SER A 27 -4.29 -13.95 19.17
N SER A 28 -5.35 -14.41 19.83
CA SER A 28 -6.35 -15.30 19.23
C SER A 28 -7.24 -14.67 18.14
N ARG A 29 -7.49 -13.36 18.18
CA ARG A 29 -8.42 -12.68 17.22
C ARG A 29 -7.78 -12.32 15.88
N VAL A 30 -6.45 -12.27 15.79
CA VAL A 30 -5.73 -11.77 14.60
C VAL A 30 -5.47 -12.88 13.57
N GLN A 31 -5.35 -14.12 14.03
CA GLN A 31 -4.99 -15.27 13.19
C GLN A 31 -5.92 -15.53 11.98
N PRO A 32 -7.27 -15.42 12.10
CA PRO A 32 -8.14 -15.72 10.95
C PRO A 32 -7.95 -14.75 9.78
N ILE A 33 -7.71 -13.47 10.09
CA ILE A 33 -7.50 -12.43 9.08
C ILE A 33 -6.13 -12.58 8.46
N GLU A 34 -5.08 -12.80 9.24
CA GLU A 34 -3.73 -13.04 8.71
C GLU A 34 -3.66 -14.26 7.79
N ALA A 35 -4.33 -15.35 8.17
CA ALA A 35 -4.44 -16.54 7.34
C ALA A 35 -5.19 -16.27 6.03
N LEU A 36 -6.25 -15.46 6.08
CA LEU A 36 -6.97 -15.03 4.87
C LEU A 36 -6.08 -14.17 3.98
N LEU A 37 -5.40 -13.17 4.53
CA LEU A 37 -4.51 -12.28 3.78
C LEU A 37 -3.36 -13.06 3.15
N SER A 38 -2.76 -14.00 3.88
CA SER A 38 -1.71 -14.89 3.36
C SER A 38 -2.20 -15.75 2.20
N ARG A 39 -3.45 -16.25 2.27
CA ARG A 39 -4.08 -16.98 1.16
C ARG A 39 -4.38 -16.08 -0.04
N LEU A 40 -4.81 -14.84 0.18
CA LEU A 40 -5.04 -13.89 -0.92
C LEU A 40 -3.72 -13.48 -1.58
N ASP A 41 -2.68 -13.27 -0.78
CA ASP A 41 -1.34 -12.95 -1.24
C ASP A 41 -0.75 -14.08 -2.08
N SER A 42 -0.94 -15.34 -1.68
CA SER A 42 -0.47 -16.50 -2.45
C SER A 42 -1.23 -16.73 -3.76
N LYS A 43 -2.39 -16.09 -3.94
CA LYS A 43 -3.17 -16.13 -5.18
C LYS A 43 -2.89 -14.94 -6.10
N ARG A 44 -1.99 -14.02 -5.73
CA ARG A 44 -1.62 -12.89 -6.58
C ARG A 44 -0.97 -13.39 -7.87
N SER A 45 -1.23 -12.66 -8.95
CA SER A 45 -0.56 -12.86 -10.23
C SER A 45 0.94 -12.55 -10.12
N SER A 46 1.72 -13.01 -11.09
CA SER A 46 3.15 -12.71 -11.15
C SER A 46 3.44 -11.20 -11.18
N PRO A 47 4.64 -10.77 -10.75
CA PRO A 47 5.09 -9.39 -10.82
C PRO A 47 4.80 -8.71 -12.16
N SER A 48 5.25 -9.32 -13.26
CA SER A 48 5.04 -8.82 -14.63
C SER A 48 3.57 -8.57 -14.98
N VAL A 49 2.65 -9.45 -14.56
CA VAL A 49 1.21 -9.28 -14.83
C VAL A 49 0.66 -8.11 -14.03
N GLN A 50 1.09 -7.97 -12.77
CA GLN A 50 0.68 -6.85 -11.90
C GLN A 50 1.20 -5.51 -12.42
N GLU A 51 2.46 -5.44 -12.84
CA GLU A 51 3.09 -4.25 -13.44
C GLU A 51 2.39 -3.87 -14.75
N SER A 52 2.14 -4.85 -15.62
CA SER A 52 1.39 -4.64 -16.87
C SER A 52 -0.03 -4.15 -16.61
N ALA A 53 -0.70 -4.67 -15.57
CA ALA A 53 -2.02 -4.19 -15.17
C ALA A 53 -1.99 -2.74 -14.68
N ALA A 54 -0.98 -2.35 -13.89
CA ALA A 54 -0.77 -0.97 -13.45
C ALA A 54 -0.47 -0.04 -14.63
N LYS A 55 0.39 -0.47 -15.57
CA LYS A 55 0.65 0.26 -16.82
C LYS A 55 -0.62 0.41 -17.67
N GLY A 56 -1.49 -0.60 -17.70
CA GLY A 56 -2.80 -0.51 -18.35
C GLY A 56 -3.73 0.51 -17.70
N VAL A 57 -3.68 0.69 -16.38
CA VAL A 57 -4.38 1.78 -15.68
C VAL A 57 -3.82 3.13 -16.11
N LEU A 58 -2.50 3.28 -16.12
CA LEU A 58 -1.83 4.50 -16.59
C LEU A 58 -2.22 4.83 -18.03
N GLN A 59 -2.18 3.86 -18.95
CA GLN A 59 -2.54 4.04 -20.35
C GLN A 59 -3.97 4.59 -20.53
N ARG A 60 -4.93 4.10 -19.74
CA ARG A 60 -6.31 4.60 -19.80
C ARG A 60 -6.45 6.00 -19.21
N LEU A 61 -5.66 6.32 -18.19
CA LEU A 61 -5.74 7.60 -17.48
C LEU A 61 -4.98 8.72 -18.19
N LEU A 62 -3.77 8.44 -18.66
CA LEU A 62 -2.80 9.37 -19.25
C LEU A 62 -2.05 8.67 -20.41
N PRO A 63 -2.71 8.48 -21.57
CA PRO A 63 -2.14 7.69 -22.67
C PRO A 63 -0.82 8.23 -23.21
N THR A 64 -0.56 9.53 -23.08
CA THR A 64 0.67 10.19 -23.52
C THR A 64 1.83 10.06 -22.54
N HIS A 65 1.57 9.66 -21.29
CA HIS A 65 2.57 9.64 -20.21
C HIS A 65 3.09 8.22 -19.91
N VAL A 66 2.72 7.23 -20.71
CA VAL A 66 3.02 5.81 -20.42
C VAL A 66 4.52 5.52 -20.35
N HIS A 67 5.34 6.31 -21.05
CA HIS A 67 6.79 6.23 -21.01
C HIS A 67 7.43 7.09 -19.91
N SER A 68 6.69 8.04 -19.33
CA SER A 68 7.15 8.87 -18.21
C SER A 68 7.19 8.14 -16.87
N PHE A 69 6.57 6.96 -16.78
CA PHE A 69 6.49 6.19 -15.55
C PHE A 69 6.97 4.76 -15.76
N GLU A 70 7.68 4.24 -14.78
CA GLU A 70 8.04 2.81 -14.70
C GLU A 70 7.49 2.20 -13.40
N PHE A 71 7.00 0.96 -13.49
CA PHE A 71 6.37 0.26 -12.38
C PHE A 71 7.13 -1.02 -12.05
N GLU A 72 7.40 -1.24 -10.75
CA GLU A 72 8.15 -2.41 -10.29
C GLU A 72 7.50 -3.02 -9.03
N ILE A 73 7.22 -4.31 -9.07
CA ILE A 73 6.79 -5.05 -7.89
C ILE A 73 7.99 -5.36 -7.01
N VAL A 74 7.92 -4.94 -5.76
CA VAL A 74 8.93 -5.25 -4.74
C VAL A 74 8.35 -6.17 -3.66
N PRO A 75 9.18 -7.04 -3.06
CA PRO A 75 8.72 -7.86 -1.95
C PRO A 75 8.45 -7.01 -0.69
N LYS A 76 7.61 -7.52 0.21
CA LYS A 76 7.08 -6.78 1.38
C LYS A 76 8.15 -6.44 2.42
N ASP A 77 9.25 -7.17 2.45
CA ASP A 77 10.41 -6.93 3.31
C ASP A 77 11.03 -5.55 3.07
N VAL A 78 11.03 -5.07 1.82
CA VAL A 78 11.42 -3.68 1.47
C VAL A 78 10.57 -2.66 2.24
N CYS A 79 9.33 -3.02 2.56
CA CYS A 79 8.36 -2.20 3.29
C CYS A 79 8.23 -2.61 4.78
N GLY A 80 9.19 -3.33 5.35
CA GLY A 80 9.12 -3.79 6.74
C GLY A 80 7.99 -4.80 7.02
N GLY A 81 7.60 -5.58 6.01
CA GLY A 81 6.52 -6.57 6.10
C GLY A 81 5.12 -6.01 5.79
N HIS A 82 4.99 -4.70 5.56
CA HIS A 82 3.72 -4.04 5.28
C HIS A 82 3.49 -3.84 3.78
N SER A 83 2.24 -3.58 3.39
CA SER A 83 1.97 -3.11 2.03
C SER A 83 2.39 -1.65 1.91
N CYS A 84 3.27 -1.34 0.97
CA CYS A 84 3.68 0.03 0.69
C CYS A 84 3.90 0.28 -0.81
N PHE A 85 3.97 1.56 -1.16
CA PHE A 85 4.54 2.03 -2.42
C PHE A 85 5.70 2.99 -2.15
N LEU A 86 6.62 3.03 -3.10
CA LEU A 86 7.76 3.92 -3.13
C LEU A 86 7.71 4.74 -4.41
N ILE A 87 8.09 6.01 -4.33
CA ILE A 87 8.20 6.91 -5.49
C ILE A 87 9.59 7.50 -5.51
N ASN A 88 10.31 7.32 -6.61
CA ASN A 88 11.64 7.87 -6.80
C ASN A 88 11.71 8.61 -8.14
N ASN A 89 12.59 9.60 -8.22
CA ASN A 89 12.96 10.18 -9.51
C ASN A 89 13.82 9.19 -10.28
N SER A 90 13.72 9.23 -11.59
CA SER A 90 14.67 8.56 -12.44
C SER A 90 16.05 9.21 -12.35
N ASN A 91 17.06 8.39 -12.06
CA ASN A 91 18.46 8.82 -12.02
C ASN A 91 19.07 8.95 -13.43
N GLN A 92 18.29 8.75 -14.50
CA GLN A 92 18.82 8.78 -15.85
C GLN A 92 19.03 10.22 -16.32
N LEU A 93 20.28 10.51 -16.71
CA LEU A 93 20.68 11.70 -17.48
C LEU A 93 20.11 11.71 -18.91
N SER A 94 19.46 10.62 -19.33
CA SER A 94 18.88 10.45 -20.66
C SER A 94 17.48 11.06 -20.72
N GLN A 95 17.26 11.99 -21.65
CA GLN A 95 15.95 12.61 -21.90
C GLN A 95 14.85 11.62 -22.33
N ASP A 96 15.21 10.38 -22.65
CA ASP A 96 14.32 9.36 -23.23
C ASP A 96 13.91 8.25 -22.22
N GLY A 97 14.34 8.36 -20.96
CA GLY A 97 13.98 7.44 -19.89
C GLY A 97 12.69 7.83 -19.16
N PRO A 98 12.12 6.93 -18.31
CA PRO A 98 11.03 7.32 -17.43
C PRO A 98 11.48 8.46 -16.52
N GLU A 99 10.54 9.33 -16.13
CA GLU A 99 10.78 10.44 -15.22
C GLU A 99 10.59 9.99 -13.77
N ILE A 100 9.58 9.14 -13.53
CA ILE A 100 9.15 8.71 -12.20
C ILE A 100 9.12 7.17 -12.11
N PHE A 101 9.78 6.63 -11.10
CA PHE A 101 9.69 5.21 -10.76
C PHE A 101 8.72 5.03 -9.60
N ILE A 102 7.77 4.11 -9.77
CA ILE A 102 6.83 3.73 -8.73
C ILE A 102 7.03 2.25 -8.43
N LYS A 103 7.51 1.96 -7.22
CA LYS A 103 7.63 0.59 -6.72
C LYS A 103 6.50 0.28 -5.78
N GLY A 104 6.09 -0.97 -5.68
CA GLY A 104 5.02 -1.35 -4.76
C GLY A 104 4.90 -2.83 -4.51
N THR A 105 4.30 -3.18 -3.38
CA THR A 105 4.12 -4.59 -2.98
C THR A 105 2.99 -5.33 -3.71
N SER A 106 2.20 -4.60 -4.52
CA SER A 106 1.16 -5.15 -5.39
C SER A 106 0.76 -4.15 -6.48
N ALA A 107 0.03 -4.59 -7.51
CA ALA A 107 -0.57 -3.70 -8.51
C ALA A 107 -1.44 -2.59 -7.89
N VAL A 108 -2.09 -2.89 -6.76
CA VAL A 108 -2.88 -1.89 -6.02
C VAL A 108 -1.98 -0.82 -5.42
N GLU A 109 -0.81 -1.19 -4.88
CA GLU A 109 0.15 -0.21 -4.37
C GLU A 109 0.76 0.62 -5.49
N LEU A 110 1.08 0.01 -6.63
CA LEU A 110 1.58 0.72 -7.81
C LEU A 110 0.58 1.80 -8.27
N THR A 111 -0.69 1.43 -8.41
CA THR A 111 -1.74 2.38 -8.83
C THR A 111 -2.09 3.39 -7.74
N SER A 112 -1.94 3.03 -6.47
CA SER A 112 -2.07 3.97 -5.34
C SER A 112 -0.94 4.99 -5.35
N GLY A 113 0.30 4.57 -5.61
CA GLY A 113 1.45 5.45 -5.80
C GLY A 113 1.26 6.40 -6.97
N LEU A 114 0.77 5.91 -8.11
CA LEU A 114 0.43 6.75 -9.26
C LEU A 114 -0.61 7.80 -8.89
N HIS A 115 -1.73 7.38 -8.30
CA HIS A 115 -2.78 8.31 -7.86
C HIS A 115 -2.24 9.34 -6.86
N TRP A 116 -1.42 8.92 -5.91
CA TRP A 116 -0.84 9.78 -4.89
C TRP A 116 0.10 10.82 -5.51
N TYR A 117 1.01 10.40 -6.40
CA TYR A 117 1.89 11.31 -7.15
C TYR A 117 1.08 12.34 -7.94
N LEU A 118 0.11 11.88 -8.75
CA LEU A 118 -0.72 12.78 -9.54
C LEU A 118 -1.47 13.79 -8.68
N LYS A 119 -1.97 13.38 -7.51
CA LYS A 119 -2.69 14.27 -6.58
C LYS A 119 -1.78 15.32 -5.97
N TYR A 120 -0.63 14.92 -5.42
CA TYR A 120 0.17 15.79 -4.56
C TYR A 120 1.33 16.49 -5.29
N TRP A 121 1.82 15.93 -6.40
CA TRP A 121 2.89 16.55 -7.21
C TRP A 121 2.33 17.26 -8.44
N CYS A 122 1.32 16.68 -9.09
CA CYS A 122 0.73 17.27 -10.29
C CYS A 122 -0.56 18.05 -10.02
N GLY A 123 -1.10 18.03 -8.80
CA GLY A 123 -2.35 18.72 -8.46
C GLY A 123 -3.58 18.20 -9.20
N ALA A 124 -3.59 16.93 -9.61
CA ALA A 124 -4.71 16.29 -10.29
C ALA A 124 -5.79 15.84 -9.29
N HIS A 125 -7.03 15.71 -9.77
CA HIS A 125 -8.14 15.20 -8.97
C HIS A 125 -8.90 14.12 -9.74
N ILE A 126 -9.13 12.98 -9.11
CA ILE A 126 -9.80 11.81 -9.73
C ILE A 126 -10.99 11.43 -8.86
N SER A 127 -12.19 11.50 -9.44
CA SER A 127 -13.45 11.17 -8.77
C SER A 127 -14.42 10.54 -9.76
N TRP A 128 -15.61 10.15 -9.28
CA TRP A 128 -16.67 9.67 -10.15
C TRP A 128 -17.11 10.79 -11.10
N ASP A 129 -17.51 10.44 -12.32
CA ASP A 129 -17.98 11.41 -13.30
C ASP A 129 -19.13 12.26 -12.76
N LYS A 130 -20.04 11.64 -11.99
CA LYS A 130 -21.15 12.33 -11.31
C LYS A 130 -20.73 13.27 -10.17
N THR A 131 -19.50 13.20 -9.68
CA THR A 131 -18.99 13.98 -8.53
C THR A 131 -17.82 14.90 -8.88
N GLY A 132 -17.51 15.10 -10.16
CA GLY A 132 -16.44 15.98 -10.61
C GLY A 132 -15.47 15.36 -11.62
N GLY A 133 -15.60 14.05 -11.88
CA GLY A 133 -14.84 13.33 -12.90
C GLY A 133 -13.34 13.36 -12.70
N ILE A 134 -12.62 13.30 -13.81
CA ILE A 134 -11.15 13.25 -13.85
C ILE A 134 -10.60 14.62 -14.29
N GLN A 135 -10.04 15.37 -13.35
CA GLN A 135 -9.48 16.71 -13.55
C GLN A 135 -7.95 16.61 -13.61
N LYS A 136 -7.42 16.71 -14.82
CA LYS A 136 -6.01 16.38 -15.15
C LYS A 136 -5.24 17.54 -15.81
N ALA A 137 -5.87 18.70 -15.95
CA ALA A 137 -5.31 19.85 -16.68
C ALA A 137 -4.01 20.40 -16.06
N SER A 138 -3.79 20.14 -14.77
CA SER A 138 -2.59 20.53 -14.03
C SER A 138 -1.40 19.59 -14.23
N ILE A 139 -1.59 18.42 -14.87
CA ILE A 139 -0.52 17.45 -15.09
C ILE A 139 0.38 17.96 -16.22
N PRO A 140 1.69 18.16 -15.97
CA PRO A 140 2.62 18.60 -17.00
C PRO A 140 2.76 17.59 -18.13
N ASN A 141 3.23 18.05 -19.29
CA ASN A 141 3.57 17.18 -20.41
C ASN A 141 4.73 16.23 -20.02
N PRO A 142 4.84 15.07 -20.70
CA PRO A 142 6.02 14.22 -20.60
C PRO A 142 7.32 15.02 -20.77
N GLY A 143 8.32 14.73 -19.94
CA GLY A 143 9.58 15.46 -19.84
C GLY A 143 9.56 16.68 -18.92
N SER A 144 8.43 16.95 -18.24
CA SER A 144 8.27 18.08 -17.32
C SER A 144 7.51 17.70 -16.05
N LEU A 145 7.42 16.41 -15.72
CA LEU A 145 6.79 15.95 -14.49
C LEU A 145 7.59 16.43 -13.26
N PRO A 146 6.93 16.91 -12.18
CA PRO A 146 7.64 17.48 -11.05
C PRO A 146 8.41 16.40 -10.28
N PRO A 147 9.72 16.57 -10.03
CA PRO A 147 10.47 15.57 -9.28
C PRO A 147 9.99 15.48 -7.83
N VAL A 148 10.04 14.28 -7.25
CA VAL A 148 9.90 14.09 -5.80
C VAL A 148 11.11 14.66 -5.06
N LYS A 149 10.90 15.17 -3.84
CA LYS A 149 11.99 15.73 -3.02
C LYS A 149 12.85 14.62 -2.44
N ASP A 150 14.10 14.96 -2.13
CA ASP A 150 15.06 14.11 -1.40
C ASP A 150 15.33 12.75 -2.10
N GLU A 151 15.57 11.69 -1.33
CA GLU A 151 15.90 10.33 -1.83
C GLU A 151 14.68 9.57 -2.39
N GLY A 152 13.50 10.18 -2.36
CA GLY A 152 12.22 9.57 -2.71
C GLY A 152 11.28 9.43 -1.52
N ILE A 153 10.11 8.85 -1.77
CA ILE A 153 9.00 8.81 -0.83
C ILE A 153 8.59 7.37 -0.61
N VAL A 154 8.40 6.98 0.64
CA VAL A 154 7.86 5.66 1.02
C VAL A 154 6.57 5.86 1.80
N ILE A 155 5.49 5.24 1.34
CA ILE A 155 4.19 5.31 2.01
C ILE A 155 3.67 3.92 2.28
N GLN A 156 3.64 3.58 3.57
CA GLN A 156 3.03 2.36 4.07
C GLN A 156 1.52 2.55 4.23
N ARG A 157 0.75 1.51 3.91
CA ARG A 157 -0.66 1.49 4.25
C ARG A 157 -0.83 1.43 5.77
N PRO A 158 -1.70 2.25 6.36
CA PRO A 158 -2.00 2.19 7.78
C PRO A 158 -2.85 0.96 8.14
N VAL A 159 -3.45 0.29 7.15
CA VAL A 159 -4.37 -0.83 7.35
C VAL A 159 -3.99 -2.03 6.46
N PRO A 160 -4.19 -3.26 6.95
CA PRO A 160 -3.80 -4.48 6.22
C PRO A 160 -4.68 -4.78 4.99
N TRP A 161 -5.91 -4.25 4.94
CA TRP A 161 -6.82 -4.36 3.80
C TRP A 161 -7.71 -3.12 3.70
N ASN A 162 -8.15 -2.78 2.48
CA ASN A 162 -9.23 -1.81 2.26
C ASN A 162 -10.33 -2.51 1.47
N TYR A 163 -11.58 -2.16 1.78
CA TYR A 163 -12.76 -2.69 1.11
C TYR A 163 -13.59 -1.58 0.52
N TYR A 164 -14.15 -1.90 -0.64
CA TYR A 164 -15.03 -1.03 -1.38
C TYR A 164 -16.17 -1.87 -1.95
N GLN A 165 -17.34 -1.22 -2.11
CA GLN A 165 -18.65 -1.77 -2.46
C GLN A 165 -19.51 -2.19 -1.25
N ASN A 166 -20.82 -2.18 -1.44
CA ASN A 166 -21.83 -2.74 -0.54
C ASN A 166 -22.68 -3.70 -1.39
N VAL A 167 -23.39 -4.65 -0.77
CA VAL A 167 -24.31 -5.57 -1.47
C VAL A 167 -25.34 -4.83 -2.32
N VAL A 168 -25.78 -3.65 -1.89
CA VAL A 168 -26.75 -2.84 -2.66
C VAL A 168 -26.13 -2.04 -3.81
N THR A 169 -24.80 -1.93 -3.89
CA THR A 169 -24.12 -1.08 -4.88
C THR A 169 -24.46 -1.52 -6.31
N SER A 170 -24.55 -2.83 -6.57
CA SER A 170 -24.89 -3.37 -7.89
C SER A 170 -26.31 -3.03 -8.34
N SER A 171 -27.26 -2.88 -7.40
CA SER A 171 -28.66 -2.57 -7.69
C SER A 171 -28.97 -1.07 -7.71
N CYS A 172 -28.26 -0.28 -6.91
CA CYS A 172 -28.61 1.14 -6.68
C CYS A 172 -27.71 2.13 -7.41
N LYS A 173 -26.59 1.71 -7.99
CA LYS A 173 -25.70 2.57 -8.76
C LYS A 173 -25.73 2.14 -10.23
N HIS A 174 -26.44 2.94 -11.05
CA HIS A 174 -26.37 2.96 -12.51
C HIS A 174 -26.01 4.39 -12.94
#